data_AF-A0A519WG00-F1
#
_entry.id   AF-A0A519WG00-F1
#
_cell.length_a   1.000
_cell.length_b   1.000
_cell.length_c   1.000
_cell.angle_alpha   90.00
_cell.angle_beta   90.00
_cell.angle_gamma   90.00
#
_symmetry.space_group_name_H-M   'P 1'
#
loop_
_entity.id
_entity.type
_entity.pdbx_description
1 polymer ?
#
loop_
_entity_poly.entity_id
_entity_poly.type
_entity_poly.pdbx_seq_one_letter_code
_entity_poly.pdbx_strand_id
1 'polypeptide(L)'
;MQLDPNKFVAEGLTYDDVLLVPAYSEVLPRDVDTGSFLTKKIRINVPIVSAAMDTVTEAGLAIAIAQAGGIGMLHKNMTIERQAEEVRKVKRSESGMIQDPVTLSKDAKVADAFQIMKEFKIG
;
A
#
# COMPACT_ATOMS: atom_id res chain seq x y z
N MET A 1 -6.88 -39.75 -33.17
CA MET A 1 -7.37 -38.59 -32.40
C MET A 1 -7.10 -37.35 -33.25
N GLN A 2 -8.13 -36.74 -33.85
CA GLN A 2 -7.95 -35.49 -34.61
C GLN A 2 -7.76 -34.34 -33.62
N LEU A 3 -6.69 -33.56 -33.79
CA LEU A 3 -6.46 -32.35 -33.02
C LEU A 3 -7.38 -31.25 -33.55
N ASP A 4 -8.13 -30.60 -32.66
CA ASP A 4 -8.97 -29.45 -33.00
C ASP A 4 -8.07 -28.26 -33.41
N PRO A 5 -8.14 -27.76 -34.65
CA PRO A 5 -7.32 -26.65 -35.12
C PRO A 5 -7.60 -25.33 -34.39
N ASN A 6 -8.72 -25.21 -33.67
CA ASN A 6 -9.06 -24.03 -32.86
C ASN A 6 -8.60 -24.14 -31.40
N LYS A 7 -7.86 -25.19 -31.03
CA LYS A 7 -7.37 -25.37 -29.65
C LYS A 7 -6.29 -24.35 -29.26
N PHE A 8 -5.55 -23.82 -30.23
CA PHE A 8 -4.45 -22.87 -30.01
C PHE A 8 -4.68 -21.61 -30.86
N VAL A 9 -5.25 -20.58 -30.24
CA VAL A 9 -5.83 -19.42 -30.95
C VAL A 9 -4.88 -18.22 -30.99
N ALA A 10 -3.99 -18.07 -30.01
CA ALA A 10 -3.11 -16.91 -29.91
C ALA A 10 -1.79 -17.25 -29.24
N GLU A 11 -0.75 -16.51 -29.65
CA GLU A 11 0.53 -16.44 -28.98
C GLU A 11 0.46 -15.41 -27.84
N GLY A 12 1.08 -15.71 -26.71
CA GLY A 12 1.19 -14.81 -25.56
C GLY A 12 2.65 -14.50 -25.28
N LEU A 13 2.96 -13.23 -25.05
CA LEU A 13 4.30 -12.77 -24.70
C LEU A 13 4.37 -12.42 -23.20
N THR A 14 5.49 -12.75 -22.56
CA THR A 14 5.85 -12.32 -21.20
C THR A 14 6.92 -11.22 -21.23
N TYR A 15 7.36 -10.77 -20.06
CA TYR A 15 8.34 -9.69 -19.94
C TYR A 15 9.68 -10.00 -20.62
N ASP A 16 10.17 -11.23 -20.50
CA ASP A 16 11.48 -11.63 -21.04
C ASP A 16 11.46 -11.85 -22.56
N ASP A 17 10.29 -11.86 -23.19
CA ASP A 17 10.14 -12.04 -24.64
C ASP A 17 10.32 -10.73 -25.42
N VAL A 18 10.33 -9.58 -24.75
CA VAL A 18 10.25 -8.25 -25.40
C VAL A 18 11.22 -7.24 -24.80
N LEU A 19 11.58 -6.24 -25.61
CA LEU A 19 12.34 -5.06 -25.19
C LEU A 19 11.61 -3.78 -25.61
N LEU A 20 11.79 -2.72 -24.82
CA LEU A 20 11.35 -1.38 -25.22
C LEU A 20 12.30 -0.83 -26.29
N VAL A 21 11.74 -0.41 -27.42
CA VAL A 21 12.51 0.25 -28.49
C VAL A 21 12.78 1.70 -28.08
N PRO A 22 14.05 2.14 -28.01
CA PRO A 22 14.37 3.53 -27.71
C PRO A 22 13.77 4.49 -28.75
N ALA A 23 13.32 5.66 -28.30
CA ALA A 23 12.79 6.72 -29.13
C ALA A 23 13.43 8.06 -28.79
N TYR A 24 13.33 9.04 -29.69
CA TYR A 24 13.77 10.41 -29.43
C TYR A 24 13.02 10.99 -28.21
N SER A 25 13.75 11.62 -27.29
CA SER A 25 13.18 12.25 -26.08
C SER A 25 13.87 13.58 -25.82
N GLU A 26 13.06 14.60 -25.56
CA GLU A 26 13.50 15.90 -25.02
C GLU A 26 13.31 15.98 -23.49
N VAL A 27 12.69 14.94 -22.89
CA VAL A 27 12.39 14.88 -21.45
C VAL A 27 13.54 14.19 -20.73
N LEU A 28 14.03 14.82 -19.66
CA LEU A 28 15.03 14.21 -18.77
C LEU A 28 14.33 13.28 -17.76
N PRO A 29 14.96 12.17 -17.35
CA PRO A 29 14.35 11.21 -16.42
C PRO A 29 13.81 11.80 -15.11
N ARG A 30 14.47 12.85 -14.58
CA ARG A 30 14.04 13.53 -13.34
C ARG A 30 12.77 14.38 -13.49
N ASP A 31 12.42 14.73 -14.73
CA ASP A 31 11.30 15.61 -15.06
C ASP A 31 10.05 14.79 -15.48
N VAL A 32 10.12 13.45 -15.41
CA VAL A 32 9.01 12.54 -15.74
C VAL A 32 8.03 12.45 -14.56
N ASP A 33 6.73 12.66 -14.82
CA ASP A 33 5.66 12.36 -13.87
C ASP A 33 5.36 10.85 -13.86
N THR A 34 5.54 10.22 -12.70
CA THR A 34 5.22 8.80 -12.50
C THR A 34 3.84 8.58 -11.88
N GLY A 35 3.08 9.66 -11.62
CA GLY A 35 1.76 9.60 -11.05
C GLY A 35 0.77 8.85 -11.95
N SER A 36 0.02 7.93 -11.35
CA SER A 36 -0.92 7.06 -12.07
C SER A 36 -2.23 6.89 -11.30
N PHE A 37 -3.27 6.43 -11.98
CA PHE A 37 -4.56 6.14 -11.39
C PHE A 37 -4.69 4.64 -11.14
N LEU A 38 -4.75 4.24 -9.86
CA LEU A 38 -5.06 2.85 -9.48
C LEU A 38 -6.54 2.52 -9.76
N THR A 39 -7.42 3.50 -9.53
CA THR A 39 -8.84 3.40 -9.86
C THR A 39 -9.31 4.71 -10.48
N LYS A 40 -10.56 4.76 -10.96
CA LYS A 40 -11.18 6.00 -11.47
C LYS A 40 -11.12 7.20 -10.50
N LYS A 41 -10.93 6.94 -9.19
CA LYS A 41 -10.97 7.97 -8.14
C LYS A 41 -9.69 8.04 -7.30
N ILE A 42 -8.76 7.09 -7.44
CA ILE A 42 -7.57 7.00 -6.60
C ILE A 42 -6.35 7.20 -7.48
N ARG A 43 -5.69 8.36 -7.33
CA ARG A 43 -4.38 8.65 -7.91
C ARG A 43 -3.29 8.34 -6.89
N ILE A 44 -2.20 7.73 -7.34
CA ILE A 44 -0.97 7.47 -6.59
C ILE A 44 0.19 8.20 -7.26
N ASN A 45 1.21 8.58 -6.49
CA ASN A 45 2.35 9.35 -7.00
C ASN A 45 3.37 8.45 -7.71
N VAL A 46 3.45 7.18 -7.31
CA VAL A 46 4.33 6.17 -7.91
C VAL A 46 3.48 4.93 -8.19
N PRO A 47 3.60 4.27 -9.36
CA PRO A 47 2.73 3.17 -9.77
C PRO A 47 3.15 1.84 -9.14
N ILE A 48 3.37 1.83 -7.82
CA ILE A 48 3.80 0.68 -7.04
C ILE A 48 2.73 0.33 -6.01
N VAL A 49 2.31 -0.94 -6.03
CA VAL A 49 1.32 -1.51 -5.12
C VAL A 49 1.91 -2.76 -4.47
N SER A 50 1.85 -2.87 -3.13
CA SER A 50 2.28 -4.12 -2.48
C SER A 50 1.22 -5.20 -2.55
N ALA A 51 1.69 -6.45 -2.61
CA ALA A 51 0.82 -7.62 -2.62
C ALA A 51 0.10 -7.80 -1.27
N ALA A 52 -1.17 -8.18 -1.33
CA ALA A 52 -2.01 -8.50 -0.18
C ALA A 52 -1.70 -9.90 0.40
N MET A 53 -0.46 -10.11 0.82
CA MET A 53 0.07 -11.36 1.39
C MET A 53 0.54 -11.14 2.82
N ASP A 54 0.35 -12.13 3.69
CA ASP A 54 0.71 -12.08 5.11
C ASP A 54 2.20 -11.92 5.36
N THR A 55 3.02 -12.50 4.50
CA THR A 55 4.48 -12.33 4.53
C THR A 55 4.98 -11.05 3.88
N VAL A 56 4.09 -10.23 3.32
CA VAL A 56 4.45 -9.02 2.58
C VAL A 56 3.91 -7.78 3.27
N THR A 57 2.59 -7.65 3.42
CA THR A 57 1.97 -6.35 3.74
C THR A 57 1.10 -6.37 4.99
N GLU A 58 1.67 -5.90 6.09
CA GLU A 58 0.97 -5.39 7.27
C GLU A 58 1.10 -3.85 7.35
N ALA A 59 0.65 -3.21 8.44
CA ALA A 59 0.66 -1.75 8.58
C ALA A 59 2.05 -1.14 8.38
N GLY A 60 3.11 -1.82 8.82
CA GLY A 60 4.48 -1.31 8.69
C GLY A 60 4.88 -1.04 7.23
N LEU A 61 4.71 -2.04 6.34
CA LEU A 61 5.01 -1.88 4.92
C LEU A 61 4.01 -0.93 4.24
N ALA A 62 2.73 -1.00 4.61
CA ALA A 62 1.71 -0.13 4.03
C ALA A 62 2.00 1.36 4.29
N ILE A 63 2.46 1.71 5.49
CA ILE A 63 2.90 3.07 5.83
C ILE A 63 4.13 3.46 4.99
N ALA A 64 5.17 2.62 4.97
CA ALA A 64 6.41 2.92 4.25
C ALA A 64 6.18 3.13 2.74
N ILE A 65 5.34 2.29 2.11
CA ILE A 65 5.01 2.43 0.70
C ILE A 65 4.18 3.69 0.43
N ALA A 66 3.23 4.02 1.31
CA ALA A 66 2.44 5.24 1.18
C ALA A 66 3.33 6.49 1.28
N GLN A 67 4.30 6.51 2.21
CA GLN A 67 5.29 7.59 2.34
C GLN A 67 6.19 7.72 1.10
N ALA A 68 6.50 6.60 0.44
CA ALA A 68 7.21 6.59 -0.84
C ALA A 68 6.33 6.99 -2.05
N GLY A 69 5.03 7.27 -1.84
CA GLY A 69 4.08 7.69 -2.88
C GLY A 69 3.30 6.56 -3.56
N GLY A 70 3.49 5.31 -3.14
CA GLY A 70 2.72 4.14 -3.58
C GLY A 70 1.50 3.85 -2.71
N ILE A 71 1.00 2.62 -2.75
CA ILE A 71 -0.10 2.17 -1.88
C ILE A 71 0.07 0.70 -1.42
N GLY A 72 -0.16 0.43 -0.14
CA GLY A 72 -0.10 -0.92 0.41
C GLY A 72 -1.47 -1.60 0.50
N MET A 73 -1.54 -2.89 0.14
CA MET A 73 -2.75 -3.70 0.28
C MET A 73 -2.61 -4.67 1.47
N LEU A 74 -3.37 -4.46 2.53
CA LEU A 74 -3.34 -5.34 3.70
C LEU A 74 -3.91 -6.72 3.34
N HIS A 75 -3.21 -7.78 3.75
CA HIS A 75 -3.70 -9.14 3.57
C HIS A 75 -4.94 -9.43 4.45
N LYS A 76 -5.63 -10.52 4.16
CA LYS A 76 -6.85 -10.97 4.88
C LYS A 76 -6.65 -12.22 5.74
N ASN A 77 -5.41 -12.66 5.92
CA ASN A 77 -5.08 -13.83 6.75
C ASN A 77 -5.05 -13.47 8.25
N MET A 78 -6.12 -12.86 8.73
CA MET A 78 -6.33 -12.41 10.11
C MET A 78 -7.83 -12.17 10.35
N THR A 79 -8.23 -11.93 11.59
CA THR A 79 -9.65 -11.59 11.89
C THR A 79 -10.01 -10.22 11.34
N ILE A 80 -11.31 -9.95 11.17
CA ILE A 80 -11.82 -8.65 10.70
C ILE A 80 -11.36 -7.53 11.64
N GLU A 81 -11.37 -7.78 12.95
CA GLU A 81 -10.97 -6.83 13.98
C GLU A 81 -9.49 -6.47 13.86
N ARG A 82 -8.64 -7.49 13.68
CA ARG A 82 -7.19 -7.32 13.46
C ARG A 82 -6.90 -6.53 12.19
N GLN A 83 -7.59 -6.84 11.09
CA GLN A 83 -7.40 -6.11 9.84
C GLN A 83 -7.82 -4.64 9.99
N ALA A 84 -8.92 -4.37 10.70
CA ALA A 84 -9.35 -3.01 11.01
C ALA A 84 -8.33 -2.27 11.90
N GLU A 85 -7.68 -2.94 12.85
CA GLU A 85 -6.59 -2.37 13.64
C GLU A 85 -5.38 -1.99 12.77
N GLU A 86 -4.97 -2.85 11.84
CA GLU A 86 -3.90 -2.54 10.89
C GLU A 86 -4.25 -1.31 10.04
N VAL A 87 -5.48 -1.22 9.53
CA VAL A 87 -5.98 -0.03 8.82
C VAL A 87 -5.89 1.22 9.71
N ARG A 88 -6.34 1.15 10.97
CA ARG A 88 -6.27 2.27 11.91
C ARG A 88 -4.83 2.74 12.14
N LYS A 89 -3.87 1.81 12.29
CA LYS A 89 -2.45 2.13 12.44
C LYS A 89 -1.94 2.91 11.23
N VAL A 90 -2.24 2.45 10.01
CA VAL A 90 -1.83 3.15 8.77
C VAL A 90 -2.42 4.56 8.72
N LYS A 91 -3.73 4.70 8.95
CA LYS A 91 -4.41 6.00 8.86
C LYS A 91 -3.93 7.01 9.91
N ARG A 92 -3.47 6.55 11.08
CA ARG A 92 -2.94 7.41 12.15
C ARG A 92 -1.49 7.85 11.95
N SER A 93 -0.72 7.19 11.06
CA SER A 93 0.72 7.45 10.91
C SER A 93 1.08 8.88 10.49
N GLU A 94 0.26 9.54 9.68
CA GLU A 94 0.49 10.92 9.21
C GLU A 94 -0.81 11.74 9.18
N SER A 95 -1.58 11.70 10.27
CA SER A 95 -2.75 12.56 10.40
C SER A 95 -2.35 13.99 10.78
N GLY A 96 -2.27 14.90 9.79
CA GLY A 96 -2.09 16.36 10.03
C GLY A 96 -3.22 17.02 10.84
N MET A 97 -4.33 16.30 11.04
CA MET A 97 -5.42 16.62 11.97
C MET A 97 -5.83 15.33 12.69
N ILE A 98 -5.71 15.29 14.02
CA ILE A 98 -6.02 14.08 14.81
C ILE A 98 -7.55 13.94 14.94
N GLN A 99 -8.14 13.02 14.18
CA GLN A 99 -9.51 12.54 14.43
C GLN A 99 -9.49 11.47 15.52
N ASP A 100 -10.41 11.57 16.49
CA ASP A 100 -10.49 10.72 17.69
C ASP A 100 -9.19 10.66 18.51
N PRO A 101 -8.82 11.76 19.20
CA PRO A 101 -7.62 11.79 20.01
C PRO A 101 -7.70 10.76 21.13
N VAL A 102 -6.55 10.17 21.44
CA VAL A 102 -6.41 9.35 22.62
C VAL A 102 -6.48 10.27 23.85
N THR A 103 -7.45 10.03 24.72
CA THR A 103 -7.71 10.84 25.92
C THR A 103 -7.54 10.00 27.19
N LEU A 104 -7.29 10.68 28.31
CA LEU A 104 -7.20 10.09 29.64
C LEU A 104 -8.23 10.75 30.56
N SER A 105 -8.80 9.94 31.46
CA SER A 105 -9.63 10.47 32.55
C SER A 105 -8.77 11.25 33.54
N LYS A 106 -9.35 12.25 34.19
CA LYS A 106 -8.70 13.03 35.26
C LYS A 106 -8.21 12.15 36.42
N ASP A 107 -8.84 10.99 36.63
CA ASP A 107 -8.55 10.07 37.73
C ASP A 107 -7.57 8.95 37.32
N ALA A 108 -7.06 8.98 36.09
CA ALA A 108 -6.13 7.98 35.58
C ALA A 108 -4.74 8.15 36.19
N LYS A 109 -4.03 7.03 36.36
CA LYS A 109 -2.67 7.02 36.90
C LYS A 109 -1.65 7.32 35.79
N VAL A 110 -0.48 7.80 36.20
CA VAL A 110 0.67 7.98 35.30
C VAL A 110 1.05 6.67 34.58
N ALA A 111 0.89 5.52 35.25
CA ALA A 111 1.12 4.21 34.63
C ALA A 111 0.19 3.95 33.42
N ASP A 112 -1.07 4.38 33.51
CA ASP A 112 -2.05 4.22 32.42
C ASP A 112 -1.62 5.07 31.20
N ALA A 113 -1.11 6.27 31.44
CA ALA A 113 -0.56 7.12 30.40
C ALA A 113 0.65 6.46 29.70
N PHE A 114 1.60 5.89 30.46
CA PHE A 114 2.74 5.17 29.87
C PHE A 114 2.32 3.96 29.03
N GLN A 115 1.29 3.24 29.47
CA GLN A 115 0.79 2.08 28.74
C GLN A 115 0.15 2.49 27.41
N ILE A 116 -0.69 3.51 27.43
CA ILE A 116 -1.31 4.10 26.23
C ILE A 116 -0.26 4.63 25.26
N MET A 117 0.73 5.40 25.76
CA MET A 117 1.82 5.92 24.94
C MET A 117 2.60 4.80 24.25
N LYS A 118 2.87 3.70 24.96
CA LYS A 118 3.55 2.52 24.39
C LYS A 118 2.71 1.80 23.34
N GLU A 119 1.42 1.63 23.59
CA GLU A 119 0.49 0.95 22.69
C GLU A 119 0.32 1.70 21.37
N PHE A 120 0.13 3.02 21.44
CA PHE A 120 -0.08 3.87 20.27
C PHE A 120 1.22 4.47 19.70
N LYS A 121 2.38 4.17 20.30
CA LYS A 121 3.69 4.73 19.94
C LYS A 121 3.68 6.27 19.90
N ILE A 122 3.12 6.88 20.95
CA ILE A 122 3.05 8.34 21.14
C ILE A 122 4.19 8.74 22.09
N GLY A 123 5.11 9.58 21.63
CA GLY A 123 6.27 10.06 22.42
C GLY A 123 7.35 10.66 21.54
#